data_AF-A0A1I7FAZ0-F1
#
_entry.id   AF-A0A1I7FAZ0-F1
#
_cell.length_a   1.000
_cell.length_b   1.000
_cell.length_c   1.000
_cell.angle_alpha   90.00
_cell.angle_beta   90.00
_cell.angle_gamma   90.00
#
_symmetry.space_group_name_H-M   'P 1'
#
loop_
_entity.id
_entity.type
_entity.pdbx_description
1 polymer ?
#
loop_
_entity_poly.entity_id
_entity_poly.type
_entity_poly.pdbx_seq_one_letter_code
_entity_poly.pdbx_strand_id
1 'polypeptide(L)'
;MHTTDVKRRKARSQVYLAIAIAVLALMMLGLYAYMRQVAAARAAAHKHSFYEYVVTHHIGQLTDIDTGTGIEPMSYVLTLGHPLPVDQRLSFAVEMARLYALYDHGQSLTIVFADPATKRQQTLAETQYDAQARQLTVLWADDQGSMHTVKQPVNW
;
A
#
# COMPACT_ATOMS: atom_id res chain seq x y z
N MET A 1 -32.65 52.98 -38.50
CA MET A 1 -31.36 53.18 -37.80
C MET A 1 -31.30 52.19 -36.63
N HIS A 2 -30.88 50.92 -36.85
CA HIS A 2 -30.91 49.88 -35.79
C HIS A 2 -29.93 48.70 -35.99
N THR A 3 -28.93 48.80 -36.87
CA THR A 3 -28.03 47.68 -37.21
C THR A 3 -26.67 47.70 -36.48
N THR A 4 -26.33 48.79 -35.80
CA THR A 4 -25.05 48.94 -35.07
C THR A 4 -25.06 48.28 -33.69
N ASP A 5 -26.23 48.12 -33.06
CA ASP A 5 -26.34 47.59 -31.70
C ASP A 5 -26.12 46.07 -31.61
N VAL A 6 -26.56 45.32 -32.64
CA VAL A 6 -26.46 43.86 -32.70
C VAL A 6 -25.00 43.40 -32.89
N LYS A 7 -24.21 44.11 -33.72
CA LYS A 7 -22.78 43.78 -33.94
C LYS A 7 -21.94 44.00 -32.67
N ARG A 8 -22.24 45.05 -31.89
CA ARG A 8 -21.52 45.38 -30.64
C ARG A 8 -21.81 44.38 -29.52
N ARG A 9 -23.05 43.86 -29.43
CA ARG A 9 -23.41 42.77 -28.50
C ARG A 9 -22.71 41.44 -28.84
N LYS A 10 -22.62 41.06 -30.13
CA LYS A 10 -21.92 39.83 -30.56
C LYS A 10 -20.43 39.86 -30.21
N ALA A 11 -19.76 41.00 -30.44
CA ALA A 11 -18.34 41.15 -30.11
C ALA A 11 -18.06 41.03 -28.60
N ARG A 12 -18.90 41.64 -27.76
CA ARG A 12 -18.78 41.51 -26.28
C ARG A 12 -19.03 40.07 -25.81
N SER A 13 -20.02 39.39 -26.38
CA SER A 13 -20.30 37.98 -26.06
C SER A 13 -19.13 37.05 -26.43
N GLN A 14 -18.46 37.28 -27.56
CA GLN A 14 -17.27 36.52 -27.96
C GLN A 14 -16.07 36.78 -27.02
N VAL A 15 -15.91 38.02 -26.52
CA VAL A 15 -14.88 38.34 -25.52
C VAL A 15 -15.15 37.64 -24.20
N TYR A 16 -16.41 37.64 -23.71
CA TYR A 16 -16.76 36.91 -22.49
C TYR A 16 -16.56 35.39 -22.64
N LEU A 17 -16.87 34.83 -23.81
CA LEU A 17 -16.61 33.41 -24.10
C LEU A 17 -15.11 33.10 -24.07
N ALA A 18 -14.27 33.95 -24.68
CA ALA A 18 -12.83 33.78 -24.68
C ALA A 18 -12.24 33.85 -23.26
N ILE A 19 -12.73 34.79 -22.43
CA ILE A 19 -12.34 34.90 -21.02
C ILE A 19 -12.77 33.65 -20.24
N ALA A 20 -14.00 33.17 -20.44
CA ALA A 20 -14.49 31.96 -19.77
C ALA A 20 -13.66 30.73 -20.12
N ILE A 21 -13.29 30.55 -21.39
CA ILE A 21 -12.40 29.46 -21.85
C ILE A 21 -11.01 29.60 -21.22
N ALA A 22 -10.46 30.81 -21.16
CA ALA A 22 -9.14 31.05 -20.56
C ALA A 22 -9.13 30.73 -19.06
N VAL A 23 -10.19 31.09 -18.32
CA VAL A 23 -10.34 30.74 -16.90
C VAL A 23 -10.47 29.23 -16.72
N LEU A 24 -11.25 28.56 -17.56
CA LEU A 24 -11.40 27.09 -17.53
C LEU A 24 -10.05 26.39 -17.78
N ALA A 25 -9.29 26.84 -18.78
CA ALA A 25 -7.98 26.32 -19.08
C ALA A 25 -6.99 26.52 -17.92
N LEU A 26 -7.01 27.70 -17.28
CA LEU A 26 -6.22 27.99 -16.08
C LEU A 26 -6.58 27.07 -14.90
N MET A 27 -7.88 26.83 -14.67
CA MET A 27 -8.32 25.89 -13.63
C MET A 27 -7.87 24.45 -13.93
N MET A 28 -7.97 23.99 -15.19
CA MET A 28 -7.50 22.65 -15.58
C MET A 28 -5.98 22.51 -15.41
N LEU A 29 -5.21 23.53 -15.78
CA LEU A 29 -3.76 23.56 -15.56
C LEU A 29 -3.40 23.50 -14.07
N GLY A 30 -4.11 24.26 -13.23
CA GLY A 30 -3.95 24.23 -11.78
C GLY A 30 -4.27 22.86 -11.19
N LEU A 31 -5.38 22.24 -11.60
CA LEU A 31 -5.76 20.89 -11.17
C LEU A 31 -4.74 19.84 -11.62
N TYR A 32 -4.24 19.94 -12.85
CA TYR A 32 -3.20 19.05 -13.36
C TYR A 32 -1.90 19.16 -12.55
N ALA A 33 -1.44 20.38 -12.28
CA ALA A 33 -0.25 20.62 -11.46
C ALA A 33 -0.42 20.06 -10.04
N TYR A 34 -1.59 20.26 -9.43
CA TYR A 34 -1.93 19.71 -8.11
C TYR A 34 -1.93 18.17 -8.12
N MET A 35 -2.60 17.55 -9.08
CA MET A 35 -2.60 16.09 -9.21
C MET A 35 -1.19 15.53 -9.42
N ARG A 36 -0.34 16.22 -10.18
CA ARG A 36 1.05 15.81 -10.38
C ARG A 36 1.89 15.92 -9.10
N GLN A 37 1.67 16.95 -8.28
CA GLN A 37 2.30 17.05 -6.95
C GLN A 37 1.82 15.93 -6.02
N VAL A 38 0.52 15.64 -5.99
CA VAL A 38 -0.03 14.54 -5.18
C VAL A 38 0.50 13.18 -5.64
N ALA A 39 0.58 12.94 -6.95
CA ALA A 39 1.14 11.72 -7.51
C ALA A 39 2.63 11.60 -7.21
N ALA A 40 3.40 12.69 -7.29
CA ALA A 40 4.81 12.71 -6.93
C ALA A 40 5.02 12.50 -5.42
N ALA A 41 4.17 13.08 -4.57
CA ALA A 41 4.20 12.86 -3.13
C ALA A 41 3.84 11.43 -2.75
N ARG A 42 2.84 10.83 -3.41
CA ARG A 42 2.51 9.41 -3.26
C ARG A 42 3.64 8.51 -3.77
N ALA A 43 4.21 8.80 -4.93
CA ALA A 43 5.37 8.07 -5.45
C ALA A 43 6.60 8.19 -4.53
N ALA A 44 6.80 9.34 -3.90
CA ALA A 44 7.84 9.53 -2.89
C ALA A 44 7.54 8.77 -1.59
N ALA A 45 6.26 8.65 -1.19
CA ALA A 45 5.84 7.79 -0.08
C ALA A 45 5.99 6.30 -0.43
N HIS A 46 5.77 5.90 -1.69
CA HIS A 46 5.90 4.51 -2.13
C HIS A 46 7.33 3.98 -2.04
N LYS A 47 8.34 4.84 -2.20
CA LYS A 47 9.79 4.50 -2.07
C LYS A 47 10.18 3.87 -0.72
N HIS A 48 9.28 3.88 0.26
CA HIS A 48 9.46 3.29 1.58
C HIS A 48 8.26 2.43 2.00
N SER A 49 7.62 1.73 1.05
CA SER A 49 6.55 0.76 1.38
C SER A 49 7.09 -0.64 1.62
N PHE A 50 6.39 -1.44 2.43
CA PHE A 50 6.76 -2.84 2.66
C PHE A 50 6.63 -3.66 1.38
N TYR A 51 5.63 -3.36 0.54
CA TYR A 51 5.49 -3.96 -0.79
C TYR A 51 6.75 -3.75 -1.66
N GLU A 52 7.25 -2.51 -1.75
CA GLU A 52 8.47 -2.22 -2.51
C GLU A 52 9.69 -2.93 -1.92
N TYR A 53 9.81 -3.00 -0.59
CA TYR A 53 10.88 -3.75 0.06
C TYR A 53 10.87 -5.23 -0.35
N VAL A 54 9.71 -5.89 -0.29
CA VAL A 54 9.53 -7.31 -0.66
C VAL A 54 9.89 -7.56 -2.12
N VAL A 55 9.43 -6.71 -3.03
CA VAL A 55 9.69 -6.84 -4.47
C VAL A 55 11.16 -6.59 -4.79
N THR A 56 11.75 -5.53 -4.22
CA THR A 56 13.15 -5.13 -4.49
C THR A 56 14.16 -6.16 -3.98
N HIS A 57 13.88 -6.78 -2.84
CA HIS A 57 14.75 -7.81 -2.26
C HIS A 57 14.40 -9.23 -2.70
N HIS A 58 13.46 -9.37 -3.65
CA HIS A 58 13.01 -10.67 -4.19
C HIS A 58 12.61 -11.69 -3.11
N ILE A 59 11.99 -11.21 -2.04
CA ILE A 59 11.60 -12.05 -0.88
C ILE A 59 10.44 -12.97 -1.25
N GLY A 60 9.51 -12.46 -2.04
CA GLY A 60 8.32 -13.19 -2.43
C GLY A 60 7.29 -12.32 -3.11
N GLN A 61 6.04 -12.76 -3.06
CA GLN A 61 4.89 -12.03 -3.56
C GLN A 61 4.01 -11.59 -2.40
N LEU A 62 3.67 -10.30 -2.36
CA LEU A 62 2.71 -9.76 -1.42
C LEU A 62 1.30 -9.78 -2.03
N THR A 63 0.31 -10.21 -1.26
CA THR A 63 -1.10 -10.12 -1.63
C THR A 63 -1.87 -9.40 -0.53
N ASP A 64 -2.62 -8.38 -0.94
CA ASP A 64 -3.49 -7.61 -0.08
C ASP A 64 -4.74 -8.44 0.25
N ILE A 65 -5.00 -8.63 1.55
CA ILE A 65 -6.31 -9.10 2.01
C ILE A 65 -7.13 -7.86 2.28
N ASP A 66 -7.96 -7.48 1.32
CA ASP A 66 -9.05 -6.56 1.58
C ASP A 66 -10.14 -7.32 2.33
N THR A 67 -10.39 -6.96 3.59
CA THR A 67 -11.47 -7.57 4.38
C THR A 67 -12.85 -7.05 3.97
N GLY A 68 -12.93 -6.23 2.92
CA GLY A 68 -14.18 -5.78 2.28
C GLY A 68 -14.93 -4.71 3.07
N THR A 69 -14.43 -4.35 4.26
CA THR A 69 -15.02 -3.31 5.12
C THR A 69 -14.40 -1.94 4.89
N GLY A 70 -13.22 -1.86 4.26
CA GLY A 70 -12.47 -0.62 4.02
C GLY A 70 -11.99 0.10 5.29
N ILE A 71 -12.17 -0.52 6.47
CA ILE A 71 -11.93 0.08 7.80
C ILE A 71 -10.86 -0.71 8.57
N GLU A 72 -10.67 -2.00 8.26
CA GLU A 72 -9.65 -2.80 8.93
C GLU A 72 -8.24 -2.49 8.41
N PRO A 73 -7.22 -2.60 9.29
CA PRO A 73 -5.84 -2.38 8.91
C PRO A 73 -5.46 -3.32 7.76
N MET A 74 -4.74 -2.78 6.76
CA MET A 74 -4.26 -3.57 5.62
C MET A 74 -3.55 -4.81 6.17
N SER A 75 -4.03 -5.98 5.76
CA SER A 75 -3.45 -7.27 6.15
C SER A 75 -2.79 -7.84 4.91
N TYR A 76 -1.54 -8.25 5.05
CA TYR A 76 -0.77 -8.79 3.93
C TYR A 76 -0.52 -10.28 4.08
N VAL A 77 -0.57 -10.98 2.95
CA VAL A 77 -0.03 -12.32 2.81
C VAL A 77 1.27 -12.22 2.04
N LEU A 78 2.38 -12.53 2.70
CA LEU A 78 3.68 -12.70 2.06
C LEU A 78 3.84 -14.16 1.65
N THR A 79 3.78 -14.42 0.35
CA THR A 79 4.02 -15.74 -0.25
C THR A 79 5.48 -15.87 -0.65
N LEU A 80 6.21 -16.76 0.02
CA LEU A 80 7.62 -17.06 -0.30
C LEU A 80 7.71 -18.01 -1.49
N GLY A 81 8.68 -17.76 -2.36
CA GLY A 81 8.98 -18.62 -3.51
C GLY A 81 9.87 -19.83 -3.19
N HIS A 82 10.46 -19.87 -2.00
CA HIS A 82 11.32 -20.94 -1.54
C HIS A 82 10.95 -21.35 -0.11
N PRO A 83 11.22 -22.60 0.28
CA PRO A 83 11.00 -23.03 1.66
C PRO A 83 11.91 -22.24 2.60
N LEU A 84 11.41 -21.99 3.81
CA LEU A 84 12.17 -21.35 4.88
C LEU A 84 12.53 -22.40 5.94
N PRO A 85 13.82 -22.56 6.30
CA PRO A 85 14.25 -23.44 7.38
C PRO A 85 13.53 -23.12 8.68
N VAL A 86 13.17 -24.16 9.43
CA VAL A 86 12.30 -24.06 10.63
C VAL A 86 12.93 -23.16 11.70
N ASP A 87 14.24 -23.27 11.88
CA ASP A 87 15.08 -22.46 12.78
C ASP A 87 15.08 -20.96 12.43
N GLN A 88 14.77 -20.61 11.17
CA GLN A 88 14.76 -19.23 10.68
C GLN A 88 13.36 -18.62 10.62
N ARG A 89 12.29 -19.43 10.75
CA ARG A 89 10.89 -18.96 10.62
C ARG A 89 10.56 -17.84 11.59
N LEU A 90 10.93 -18.00 12.86
CA LEU A 90 10.64 -17.00 13.89
C LEU A 90 11.38 -15.69 13.62
N SER A 91 12.70 -15.73 13.41
CA SER A 91 13.50 -14.52 13.18
C SER A 91 13.07 -13.80 11.91
N PHE A 92 12.80 -14.54 10.85
CA PHE A 92 12.30 -13.98 9.59
C PHE A 92 10.92 -13.34 9.77
N ALA A 93 9.98 -14.00 10.46
CA ALA A 93 8.66 -13.45 10.72
C ALA A 93 8.72 -12.16 11.54
N VAL A 94 9.57 -12.13 12.57
CA VAL A 94 9.82 -10.94 13.39
C VAL A 94 10.39 -9.79 12.54
N GLU A 95 11.36 -10.07 11.68
CA GLU A 95 11.98 -9.07 10.80
C GLU A 95 10.97 -8.52 9.79
N MET A 96 10.19 -9.38 9.14
CA MET A 96 9.19 -8.94 8.18
C MET A 96 8.07 -8.14 8.85
N ALA A 97 7.60 -8.56 10.03
CA ALA A 97 6.61 -7.81 10.81
C ALA A 97 7.13 -6.44 11.23
N ARG A 98 8.41 -6.35 11.64
CA ARG A 98 9.07 -5.08 11.93
C ARG A 98 9.02 -4.14 10.74
N LEU A 99 9.50 -4.61 9.59
CA LEU A 99 9.58 -3.79 8.38
C LEU A 99 8.18 -3.37 7.93
N TYR A 100 7.20 -4.26 8.05
CA TYR A 100 5.82 -3.93 7.72
C TYR A 100 5.24 -2.85 8.65
N ALA A 101 5.49 -2.96 9.96
CA ALA A 101 5.08 -1.95 10.94
C ALA A 101 5.79 -0.59 10.73
N LEU A 102 7.07 -0.61 10.33
CA LEU A 102 7.85 0.61 10.10
C LEU A 102 7.47 1.33 8.81
N TYR A 103 7.21 0.59 7.74
CA TYR A 103 6.96 1.16 6.42
C TYR A 103 5.50 1.53 6.19
N ASP A 104 4.58 0.61 6.53
CA ASP A 104 3.16 0.76 6.19
C ASP A 104 2.25 0.80 7.43
N HIS A 105 2.82 0.87 8.63
CA HIS A 105 2.08 0.79 9.90
C HIS A 105 1.20 -0.47 10.01
N GLY A 106 1.66 -1.54 9.35
CA GLY A 106 0.98 -2.82 9.31
C GLY A 106 0.85 -3.48 10.67
N GLN A 107 -0.29 -4.14 10.90
CA GLN A 107 -0.59 -4.82 12.16
C GLN A 107 -0.66 -6.34 12.02
N SER A 108 -1.06 -6.86 10.86
CA SER A 108 -1.23 -8.30 10.64
C SER A 108 -0.50 -8.73 9.37
N LEU A 109 0.41 -9.69 9.51
CA LEU A 109 1.15 -10.27 8.39
C LEU A 109 1.12 -11.80 8.49
N THR A 110 0.60 -12.44 7.45
CA THR A 110 0.65 -13.89 7.27
C THR A 110 1.76 -14.22 6.28
N ILE A 111 2.63 -15.16 6.65
CA ILE A 111 3.74 -15.63 5.82
C ILE A 111 3.44 -17.07 5.42
N VAL A 112 3.35 -17.30 4.12
CA VAL A 112 3.07 -18.62 3.55
C VAL A 112 4.17 -19.02 2.59
N PHE A 113 4.39 -20.32 2.44
CA PHE A 113 5.18 -20.89 1.36
C PHE A 113 4.24 -21.54 0.36
N ALA A 114 4.37 -21.20 -0.92
CA ALA A 114 3.66 -21.87 -1.99
C ALA A 114 4.57 -22.90 -2.63
N ASP A 115 4.27 -24.19 -2.42
CA ASP A 115 5.04 -25.27 -3.03
C ASP A 115 4.80 -25.28 -4.55
N PRO A 116 5.84 -25.03 -5.38
CA PRO A 116 5.68 -24.97 -6.82
C PRO A 116 5.24 -26.30 -7.43
N ALA A 117 5.54 -27.44 -6.78
CA ALA A 117 5.23 -28.78 -7.25
C ALA A 117 3.77 -29.16 -6.96
N THR A 118 3.30 -28.94 -5.72
CA THR A 118 1.94 -29.34 -5.31
C THR A 118 0.90 -28.23 -5.43
N LYS A 119 1.33 -26.98 -5.69
CA LYS A 119 0.50 -25.77 -5.66
C LYS A 119 -0.22 -25.52 -4.34
N ARG A 120 0.16 -26.23 -3.28
CA ARG A 120 -0.39 -26.03 -1.94
C ARG A 120 0.34 -24.89 -1.24
N GLN A 121 -0.42 -24.12 -0.48
CA GLN A 121 0.12 -23.11 0.42
C GLN A 121 0.26 -23.71 1.82
N GLN A 122 1.41 -23.48 2.43
CA GLN A 122 1.69 -23.83 3.82
C GLN A 122 1.94 -22.55 4.60
N THR A 123 1.15 -22.31 5.65
CA THR A 123 1.42 -21.21 6.58
C THR A 123 2.69 -21.50 7.37
N LEU A 124 3.64 -20.59 7.30
CA LEU A 124 4.91 -20.67 8.02
C LEU A 124 4.83 -19.89 9.34
N ALA A 125 4.25 -18.69 9.28
CA ALA A 125 4.05 -17.84 10.43
C ALA A 125 2.90 -16.84 10.23
N GLU A 126 2.31 -16.40 11.32
CA GLU A 126 1.39 -15.28 11.41
C GLU A 126 1.92 -14.32 12.47
N THR A 127 1.81 -13.03 12.21
CA THR A 127 2.27 -12.01 13.13
C THR A 127 1.18 -10.98 13.36
N GLN A 128 1.04 -10.58 14.61
CA GLN A 128 0.11 -9.54 15.03
C GLN A 128 0.85 -8.52 15.90
N TYR A 129 0.97 -7.30 15.39
CA TYR A 129 1.58 -6.18 16.09
C TYR A 129 0.51 -5.29 16.72
N ASP A 130 0.58 -5.15 18.04
CA ASP A 130 -0.21 -4.19 18.80
C ASP A 130 0.64 -2.94 19.08
N ALA A 131 0.34 -1.86 18.34
CA ALA A 131 1.03 -0.58 18.49
C ALA A 131 0.75 0.12 19.83
N GLN A 132 -0.39 -0.14 20.47
CA GLN A 132 -0.73 0.45 21.78
C GLN A 132 0.05 -0.25 22.90
N ALA A 133 0.05 -1.59 22.89
CA ALA A 133 0.78 -2.39 23.87
C ALA A 133 2.28 -2.51 23.57
N ARG A 134 2.74 -2.07 22.40
CA ARG A 134 4.11 -2.26 21.88
C ARG A 134 4.54 -3.72 21.95
N GLN A 135 3.66 -4.60 21.49
CA GLN A 135 3.84 -6.05 21.59
C GLN A 135 3.66 -6.69 20.23
N LEU A 136 4.60 -7.57 19.87
CA LEU A 136 4.49 -8.42 18.70
C LEU A 136 4.15 -9.84 19.16
N THR A 137 3.04 -10.38 18.68
CA THR A 137 2.70 -11.79 18.80
C THR A 137 3.06 -12.48 17.50
N VAL A 138 3.84 -13.56 17.58
CA VAL A 138 4.21 -14.39 16.44
C VAL A 138 3.72 -15.81 16.70
N LEU A 139 2.93 -16.34 15.78
CA LEU A 139 2.53 -17.73 15.71
C LEU A 139 3.32 -18.37 14.57
N TRP A 140 4.06 -19.45 14.80
CA TRP A 140 4.86 -20.09 13.74
C TRP A 140 4.76 -21.61 13.82
N ALA A 141 4.82 -22.27 12.66
CA ALA A 141 4.75 -23.72 12.55
C ALA A 141 6.16 -24.33 12.68
N ASP A 142 6.31 -25.41 13.44
CA ASP A 142 7.54 -26.22 13.46
C ASP A 142 7.64 -27.19 12.27
N ASP A 143 8.60 -28.12 12.33
CA ASP A 143 8.79 -29.20 11.35
C ASP A 143 7.70 -30.28 11.41
N GLN A 144 7.03 -30.42 12.55
CA GLN A 144 5.94 -31.36 12.80
C GLN A 144 4.56 -30.75 12.49
N GLY A 145 4.52 -29.45 12.18
CA GLY A 145 3.29 -28.70 11.94
C GLY A 145 2.59 -28.23 13.22
N SER A 146 3.24 -28.33 14.38
CA SER A 146 2.74 -27.75 15.62
C SER A 146 2.96 -26.24 15.61
N MET A 147 1.96 -25.49 16.09
CA MET A 147 2.03 -24.04 16.13
C MET A 147 2.56 -23.57 17.49
N HIS A 148 3.57 -22.72 17.47
CA HIS A 148 4.19 -22.11 18.64
C HIS A 148 3.90 -20.62 18.67
N THR A 149 3.47 -20.12 19.83
CA THR A 149 3.19 -18.69 20.03
C THR A 149 4.28 -18.06 20.88
N VAL A 150 4.87 -16.99 20.37
CA VAL A 150 5.80 -16.14 21.11
C VAL A 150 5.21 -14.74 21.18
N LYS A 151 5.18 -14.16 22.38
CA LYS A 151 4.87 -12.75 22.58
C LYS A 151 6.13 -12.04 23.01
N GLN A 152 6.53 -11.02 22.25
CA GLN A 152 7.72 -10.24 22.57
C GLN A 152 7.39 -8.75 22.64
N PRO A 153 7.90 -8.03 23.64
CA PRO A 153 7.86 -6.57 23.64
C PRO A 153 8.75 -6.06 22.51
N VAL A 154 8.32 -4.99 21.83
CA VAL A 154 9.08 -4.36 20.74
C VAL A 154 9.29 -2.88 21.01
N ASN A 155 10.45 -2.36 20.64
CA ASN A 155 10.90 -1.00 20.97
C ASN A 155 11.41 -0.22 19.75
N TRP A 156 11.05 -0.67 18.55
CA TRP A 156 11.38 -0.02 17.30
C TRP A 156 10.42 1.10 16.91
#